data_AF-A0A842YI80-F1
#
_entry.id   AF-A0A842YI80-F1
#
_cell.length_a   1.000
_cell.length_b   1.000
_cell.length_c   1.000
_cell.angle_alpha   90.00
_cell.angle_beta   90.00
_cell.angle_gamma   90.00
#
_symmetry.space_group_name_H-M   'P 1'
#
loop_
_entity.id
_entity.type
_entity.pdbx_description
1 polymer ?
#
loop_
_entity_poly.entity_id
_entity_poly.type
_entity_poly.pdbx_seq_one_letter_code
_entity_poly.pdbx_strand_id
1 'polypeptide(L)'
;MAIMEGTLNLDAFQTLSDQEIRSRLIEIKGVGHWTADIYLLMALSRPDIWPTGDLALASALQHVKGLSLLPDRELQEKIAFPWKPWRAVAARILWHYYLSS
;
A
#
# COMPACT_ATOMS: atom_id res chain seq x y z
N MET A 1 24.84 -2.58 4.34
CA MET A 1 23.37 -2.66 4.41
C MET A 1 22.87 -1.32 4.92
N ALA A 2 21.96 -0.62 4.22
CA ALA A 2 21.58 0.78 4.49
C ALA A 2 21.24 1.11 5.97
N ILE A 3 20.60 0.18 6.68
CA ILE A 3 20.31 0.33 8.12
C ILE A 3 21.60 0.28 8.96
N MET A 4 22.51 -0.67 8.68
CA MET A 4 23.78 -0.82 9.40
C MET A 4 24.77 0.30 9.08
N GLU A 5 24.65 0.92 7.91
CA GLU A 5 25.46 2.07 7.48
C GLU A 5 24.92 3.40 8.03
N GLY A 6 23.79 3.38 8.77
CA GLY A 6 23.18 4.58 9.36
C GLY A 6 22.51 5.52 8.36
N THR A 7 22.42 5.13 7.08
CA THR A 7 21.80 5.93 6.03
C THR A 7 20.26 5.88 6.07
N LEU A 8 19.69 4.94 6.82
CA LEU A 8 18.25 4.81 7.03
C LEU A 8 17.89 4.79 8.53
N ASN A 9 17.34 5.91 9.02
CA ASN A 9 16.82 6.00 10.39
C ASN A 9 15.31 5.71 10.39
N LEU A 10 14.93 4.49 10.79
CA LEU A 10 13.54 4.05 10.82
C LEU A 10 12.72 4.70 11.95
N ASP A 11 13.35 5.05 13.07
CA ASP A 11 12.66 5.69 14.19
C ASP A 11 12.15 7.08 13.80
N ALA A 12 12.91 7.79 12.97
CA ALA A 12 12.51 9.07 12.40
C ALA A 12 11.26 8.98 11.50
N PHE A 13 10.93 7.79 10.96
CA PHE A 13 9.81 7.65 10.03
C PHE A 13 8.45 7.86 10.69
N GLN A 14 8.34 7.73 12.01
CA GLN A 14 7.06 7.96 12.69
C GLN A 14 6.57 9.41 12.53
N THR A 15 7.48 10.37 12.43
CA THR A 15 7.17 11.81 12.35
C THR A 15 7.14 12.36 10.93
N LEU A 16 7.62 11.61 9.94
CA LEU A 16 7.64 12.04 8.53
C LEU A 16 6.29 11.80 7.84
N SER A 17 6.01 12.56 6.78
CA SER A 17 4.85 12.32 5.92
C SER A 17 5.00 11.01 5.13
N ASP A 18 3.88 10.44 4.71
CA ASP A 18 3.87 9.22 3.89
C ASP A 18 4.66 9.39 2.58
N GLN A 19 4.62 10.58 1.97
CA GLN A 19 5.36 10.87 0.76
C GLN A 19 6.88 10.88 1.00
N GLU A 20 7.36 11.51 2.06
CA GLU A 20 8.78 11.54 2.41
C GLU A 20 9.32 10.14 2.70
N ILE A 21 8.54 9.31 3.40
CA ILE A 21 8.93 7.94 3.71
C ILE A 21 9.00 7.11 2.42
N ARG A 22 8.02 7.22 1.51
CA ARG A 22 8.07 6.55 0.20
C ARG A 22 9.33 6.92 -0.56
N SER A 23 9.63 8.22 -0.69
CA SER A 23 10.80 8.70 -1.42
C SER A 23 12.09 8.09 -0.87
N ARG A 24 12.27 8.10 0.46
CA ARG A 24 13.45 7.50 1.11
C ARG A 24 13.52 5.99 0.95
N LEU A 25 12.39 5.28 1.02
CA LEU A 25 12.35 3.83 0.88
C LEU A 25 12.72 3.38 -0.55
N ILE A 26 12.25 4.09 -1.57
CA ILE A 26 12.48 3.72 -2.98
C ILE A 26 13.94 3.95 -3.41
N GLU A 27 14.71 4.78 -2.69
CA GLU A 27 16.15 4.92 -2.89
C GLU A 27 16.93 3.64 -2.55
N ILE A 28 16.33 2.73 -1.76
CA ILE A 28 16.95 1.45 -1.39
C ILE A 28 16.84 0.49 -2.58
N LYS A 29 18.00 0.03 -3.08
CA LYS A 29 18.05 -0.96 -4.17
C LYS A 29 17.19 -2.18 -3.84
N GLY A 30 16.19 -2.43 -4.69
CA GLY A 30 15.25 -3.56 -4.55
C GLY A 30 13.90 -3.18 -3.92
N VAL A 31 13.72 -1.96 -3.43
CA VAL A 31 12.45 -1.47 -2.90
C VAL A 31 11.72 -0.64 -3.96
N GLY A 32 10.57 -1.15 -4.41
CA GLY A 32 9.67 -0.42 -5.31
C GLY A 32 8.55 0.31 -4.57
N HIS A 33 7.75 1.08 -5.31
CA HIS A 33 6.59 1.81 -4.76
C HIS A 33 5.63 0.91 -3.98
N TRP A 34 5.28 -0.26 -4.53
CA TRP A 34 4.41 -1.23 -3.86
C TRP A 34 5.00 -1.68 -2.53
N THR A 35 6.29 -2.03 -2.49
CA THR A 35 6.97 -2.44 -1.24
C THR A 35 6.97 -1.33 -0.20
N ALA A 36 7.19 -0.08 -0.63
CA ALA A 36 7.12 1.08 0.27
C ALA A 36 5.71 1.28 0.85
N ASP A 37 4.66 1.09 0.04
CA ASP A 37 3.27 1.14 0.49
C ASP A 37 2.95 0.04 1.50
N ILE A 38 3.41 -1.19 1.25
CA ILE A 38 3.26 -2.30 2.20
C ILE A 38 3.95 -1.98 3.53
N TYR A 39 5.14 -1.39 3.51
CA TYR A 39 5.83 -0.97 4.72
C TYR A 39 5.04 0.10 5.50
N LEU A 40 4.57 1.15 4.83
CA LEU A 40 3.75 2.20 5.46
C LEU A 40 2.48 1.62 6.08
N LEU A 41 1.81 0.72 5.36
CA LEU A 41 0.56 0.09 5.79
C LEU A 41 0.76 -0.90 6.94
N MET A 42 1.74 -1.79 6.85
CA MET A 42 1.91 -2.92 7.77
C MET A 42 2.83 -2.59 8.95
N ALA A 43 3.97 -1.94 8.70
CA ALA A 43 4.95 -1.64 9.75
C ALA A 43 4.62 -0.33 10.48
N LEU A 44 4.26 0.72 9.74
CA LEU A 44 3.96 2.03 10.33
C LEU A 44 2.47 2.25 10.63
N SER A 45 1.62 1.29 10.27
CA SER A 45 0.16 1.36 10.50
C SER A 45 -0.48 2.65 9.99
N ARG A 46 0.03 3.22 8.90
CA ARG A 46 -0.52 4.43 8.28
C ARG A 46 -1.93 4.12 7.74
N PRO A 47 -2.97 4.88 8.13
CA PRO A 47 -4.36 4.49 7.89
C PRO A 47 -4.83 4.74 6.45
N ASP A 48 -4.18 5.64 5.73
CA ASP A 48 -4.61 6.09 4.40
C ASP A 48 -3.68 5.66 3.25
N ILE A 49 -3.15 4.44 3.34
CA ILE A 49 -2.31 3.84 2.29
C ILE A 49 -3.13 2.90 1.41
N TRP A 50 -2.96 3.03 0.10
CA TRP A 50 -3.48 2.11 -0.89
C TRP A 50 -2.32 1.59 -1.75
N PRO A 51 -1.99 0.29 -1.72
CA PRO A 51 -0.91 -0.28 -2.54
C PRO A 51 -1.37 -0.46 -4.00
N THR A 52 -1.31 0.62 -4.77
CA THR A 52 -1.81 0.63 -6.16
C THR A 52 -1.09 -0.41 -7.02
N GLY A 53 -1.86 -1.22 -7.75
CA GLY A 53 -1.31 -2.26 -8.62
C GLY A 53 -1.09 -3.62 -7.93
N ASP A 54 -1.53 -3.76 -6.68
CA ASP A 54 -1.62 -5.04 -6.01
C ASP A 54 -2.66 -5.95 -6.70
N LEU A 55 -2.22 -7.12 -7.18
CA LEU A 55 -3.07 -8.05 -7.93
C LEU A 55 -4.14 -8.71 -7.06
N ALA A 56 -3.86 -8.94 -5.78
CA ALA A 56 -4.83 -9.51 -4.85
C ALA A 56 -5.94 -8.50 -4.55
N LEU A 57 -5.59 -7.22 -4.35
CA LEU A 57 -6.59 -6.15 -4.23
C LEU A 57 -7.39 -5.98 -5.52
N ALA A 58 -6.74 -6.03 -6.69
CA ALA A 58 -7.44 -5.96 -7.97
C ALA A 58 -8.46 -7.10 -8.12
N SER A 59 -8.08 -8.34 -7.79
CA SER A 59 -8.95 -9.51 -7.84
C SER A 59 -10.09 -9.42 -6.82
N ALA A 60 -9.80 -9.02 -5.58
CA ALA A 60 -10.82 -8.81 -4.55
C ALA A 60 -11.83 -7.73 -4.98
N LEU A 61 -11.36 -6.61 -5.54
CA LEU A 61 -12.21 -5.55 -6.08
C LEU A 61 -13.09 -6.05 -7.21
N GLN A 62 -12.53 -6.83 -8.14
CA GLN A 62 -13.28 -7.41 -9.24
C GLN A 62 -14.47 -8.22 -8.72
N HIS A 63 -14.24 -9.12 -7.77
CA HIS A 63 -15.29 -9.97 -7.22
C HIS A 63 -16.31 -9.16 -6.38
N VAL A 64 -15.85 -8.35 -5.43
CA VAL A 64 -16.72 -7.60 -4.51
C VAL A 64 -17.57 -6.56 -5.24
N LYS A 65 -17.06 -5.98 -6.34
CA LYS A 65 -17.79 -4.98 -7.14
C LYS A 65 -18.48 -5.57 -8.37
N GLY A 66 -18.36 -6.88 -8.61
CA GLY A 66 -18.95 -7.53 -9.79
C GLY A 66 -18.43 -6.98 -11.12
N LEU A 67 -17.13 -6.63 -11.19
CA LEU A 67 -16.53 -6.08 -12.40
C LEU A 67 -16.28 -7.20 -13.42
N SER A 68 -16.58 -6.93 -14.70
CA SER A 68 -16.35 -7.88 -15.78
C SER A 68 -14.87 -8.14 -16.07
N LEU A 69 -14.01 -7.16 -15.78
CA LEU A 69 -12.57 -7.22 -16.00
C LEU A 69 -11.81 -6.89 -14.71
N LEU A 70 -10.58 -7.39 -14.62
CA LEU A 70 -9.67 -7.03 -13.53
C LEU A 70 -9.40 -5.52 -13.59
N PRO A 71 -9.64 -4.75 -12.51
CA PRO A 71 -9.47 -3.31 -12.53
C PRO A 71 -7.98 -2.95 -12.65
N ASP A 72 -7.66 -2.06 -13.57
CA ASP A 72 -6.32 -1.49 -13.69
C ASP A 72 -5.98 -0.54 -12.52
N ARG A 73 -4.76 -0.01 -12.51
CA ARG A 73 -4.28 0.86 -11.43
C ARG A 73 -5.13 2.12 -11.24
N GLU A 74 -5.62 2.70 -12.33
CA GLU A 74 -6.41 3.93 -12.28
C GLU A 74 -7.80 3.66 -11.69
N LEU A 75 -8.45 2.57 -12.13
CA LEU A 75 -9.74 2.15 -11.62
C LEU A 75 -9.65 1.72 -10.15
N GLN A 76 -8.58 1.00 -9.76
CA GLN A 76 -8.33 0.68 -8.35
C GLN A 76 -8.28 1.94 -7.49
N GLU A 77 -7.52 2.96 -7.91
CA GLU A 77 -7.41 4.22 -7.17
C GLU A 77 -8.76 4.95 -7.10
N LYS A 78 -9.51 5.00 -8.21
CA LYS A 78 -10.86 5.61 -8.24
C LYS A 78 -11.82 4.91 -7.28
N ILE A 79 -11.81 3.58 -7.21
CA ILE A 79 -12.66 2.81 -6.30
C ILE A 79 -12.23 3.03 -4.85
N ALA A 80 -10.93 3.12 -4.58
CA ALA A 80 -10.39 3.29 -3.24
C ALA A 80 -10.47 4.73 -2.71
N PHE A 81 -10.51 5.73 -3.59
CA PHE A 81 -10.49 7.15 -3.22
C PHE A 81 -11.57 7.55 -2.19
N PRO A 82 -12.85 7.11 -2.29
CA PRO A 82 -13.87 7.44 -1.30
C PRO A 82 -13.64 6.82 0.08
N TRP A 83 -12.70 5.88 0.23
CA TRP A 83 -12.41 5.24 1.51
C TRP A 83 -11.40 6.00 2.36
N LYS A 84 -10.91 7.15 1.89
CA LYS A 84 -10.11 8.06 2.70
C LYS A 84 -10.86 8.46 3.99
N PRO A 85 -10.18 8.57 5.14
CA PRO A 85 -8.74 8.38 5.36
C PRO A 85 -8.36 6.94 5.78
N TRP A 86 -9.15 5.93 5.42
CA TRP A 86 -9.06 4.55 5.91
C TRP A 86 -8.77 3.51 4.82
N ARG A 87 -8.11 3.92 3.73
CA ARG A 87 -7.79 3.03 2.60
C ARG A 87 -6.99 1.79 3.02
N ALA A 88 -6.12 1.90 4.02
CA ALA A 88 -5.36 0.76 4.55
C ALA A 88 -6.25 -0.28 5.24
N VAL A 89 -7.32 0.16 5.89
CA VAL A 89 -8.31 -0.73 6.52
C VAL A 89 -9.07 -1.50 5.44
N ALA A 90 -9.51 -0.80 4.39
CA ALA A 90 -10.16 -1.43 3.25
C ALA A 90 -9.25 -2.46 2.56
N ALA A 91 -7.98 -2.12 2.35
CA ALA A 91 -6.99 -3.04 1.77
C ALA A 91 -6.85 -4.33 2.60
N ARG A 92 -6.75 -4.22 3.93
CA ARG A 92 -6.68 -5.39 4.83
C ARG A 92 -7.92 -6.28 4.76
N ILE A 93 -9.11 -5.68 4.72
CA ILE A 93 -10.38 -6.44 4.57
C ILE A 93 -10.42 -7.16 3.21
N LEU A 94 -10.01 -6.48 2.14
CA LEU A 94 -9.98 -7.05 0.79
C LEU A 94 -8.96 -8.18 0.65
N TRP A 95 -7.78 -8.06 1.28
CA TRP A 95 -6.83 -9.18 1.35
C TRP A 95 -7.39 -10.36 2.14
N HIS A 96 -8.08 -10.11 3.25
CA HIS A 96 -8.74 -11.18 4.00
C HIS A 96 -9.80 -11.88 3.13
N TYR A 97 -10.61 -11.12 2.41
CA TYR A 97 -11.56 -11.66 1.44
C TYR A 97 -10.86 -12.52 0.37
N TYR A 98 -9.81 -12.01 -0.26
CA TYR A 98 -9.03 -12.72 -1.29
C TYR A 98 -8.45 -14.05 -0.80
N LEU A 99 -8.00 -14.12 0.46
CA LEU A 99 -7.47 -15.34 1.06
C LEU A 99 -8.55 -16.35 1.47
N SER A 100 -9.80 -15.91 1.61
CA SER A 100 -10.94 -16.73 2.03
C SER A 100 -11.83 -17.19 0.88
N SER A 101 -11.62 -16.64 -0.33
CA SER A 101 -12.40 -16.89 -1.54
C SER A 101 -11.87 -18.04 -2.38
#